data_AF-A0A2H5XSE1-F1
#
_entry.id   AF-A0A2H5XSE1-F1
#
_cell.length_a   1.000
_cell.length_b   1.000
_cell.length_c   1.000
_cell.angle_alpha   90.00
_cell.angle_beta   90.00
_cell.angle_gamma   90.00
#
_symmetry.space_group_name_H-M   'P 1'
#
loop_
_entity.id
_entity.type
_entity.pdbx_description
1 polymer ?
#
loop_
_entity_poly.entity_id
_entity_poly.type
_entity_poly.pdbx_seq_one_letter_code
_entity_poly.pdbx_strand_id
1 'polypeptide(L)'
;MISRRNQKLIGIGTGIILSAVLALSSCARKPEKELQDARNALKEVEDLEAPKYTPDEWNSLQSKLKDAETKIEEKKYKEAKEILLQIISEAQALKPKIGEAKKKAVEEAAKQQQAQEGATAPAGATQPQPPAQ
;
A
#
# COMPACT_ATOMS: atom_id res chain seq x y z
N MET A 1 -68.91 15.88 -43.68
CA MET A 1 -68.54 16.25 -42.28
C MET A 1 -67.04 16.11 -42.13
N ILE A 2 -66.34 17.23 -41.93
CA ILE A 2 -64.89 17.33 -41.74
C ILE A 2 -64.67 17.82 -40.31
N SER A 3 -63.95 17.06 -39.48
CA SER A 3 -63.43 17.52 -38.19
C SER A 3 -62.18 16.69 -37.86
N ARG A 4 -60.99 17.15 -38.27
CA ARG A 4 -60.06 17.98 -37.49
C ARG A 4 -59.76 17.41 -36.10
N ARG A 5 -58.61 16.76 -35.96
CA ARG A 5 -57.63 17.00 -34.89
C ARG A 5 -56.42 16.07 -35.07
N ASN A 6 -55.22 16.64 -34.92
CA ASN A 6 -53.92 15.97 -34.73
C ASN A 6 -53.17 15.71 -36.05
N GLN A 7 -52.80 16.77 -36.77
CA GLN A 7 -51.52 17.48 -36.61
C GLN A 7 -50.35 16.67 -37.19
N LYS A 8 -50.18 16.85 -38.51
CA LYS A 8 -48.89 16.74 -39.20
C LYS A 8 -47.81 17.38 -38.35
N LEU A 9 -46.81 16.62 -37.91
CA LEU A 9 -45.44 17.09 -37.81
C LEU A 9 -44.53 15.86 -37.68
N ILE A 10 -43.51 15.80 -38.55
CA ILE A 10 -42.29 14.99 -38.42
C ILE A 10 -42.55 13.50 -38.73
N GLY A 11 -42.36 12.98 -39.94
CA GLY A 11 -41.36 13.34 -40.92
C GLY A 11 -40.07 12.57 -40.65
N ILE A 12 -39.80 11.60 -41.55
CA ILE A 12 -38.48 11.02 -41.88
C ILE A 12 -38.04 9.84 -41.02
N GLY A 13 -37.85 8.69 -41.67
CA GLY A 13 -36.83 7.72 -41.27
C GLY A 13 -37.31 6.31 -41.01
N THR A 14 -37.70 5.60 -42.07
CA THR A 14 -37.43 4.17 -42.16
C THR A 14 -35.96 3.91 -41.79
N GLY A 15 -35.72 3.01 -40.85
CA GLY A 15 -34.45 2.30 -40.81
C GLY A 15 -33.73 2.30 -39.46
N ILE A 16 -33.50 1.07 -39.00
CA ILE A 16 -32.44 0.68 -38.07
C ILE A 16 -32.80 0.91 -36.60
N ILE A 17 -33.63 -0.02 -36.11
CA ILE A 17 -33.48 -0.60 -34.78
C ILE A 17 -32.02 -1.09 -34.69
N LEU A 18 -31.11 -0.24 -34.22
CA LEU A 18 -29.77 -0.65 -33.84
C LEU A 18 -29.92 -1.27 -32.45
N SER A 19 -30.40 -2.52 -32.47
CA SER A 19 -30.27 -3.47 -31.37
C SER A 19 -28.80 -3.57 -31.01
N ALA A 20 -28.30 -2.64 -30.19
CA ALA A 20 -27.02 -2.75 -29.51
C ALA A 20 -27.17 -3.81 -28.42
N VAL A 21 -27.32 -5.06 -28.87
CA VAL A 21 -26.98 -6.24 -28.11
C VAL A 21 -25.47 -6.16 -27.90
N LEU A 22 -25.03 -5.42 -26.89
CA LEU A 22 -23.76 -5.71 -26.23
C LEU A 22 -24.01 -6.93 -25.34
N ALA A 23 -24.12 -8.07 -26.02
CA ALA A 23 -23.89 -9.35 -25.41
C ALA A 23 -22.44 -9.37 -24.86
N LEU A 24 -22.31 -9.94 -23.65
CA LEU A 24 -21.09 -10.62 -23.18
C LEU A 24 -19.93 -9.74 -22.71
N SER A 25 -20.01 -9.22 -21.49
CA SER A 25 -18.83 -9.01 -20.65
C SER A 25 -18.97 -9.75 -19.31
N SER A 26 -19.39 -11.01 -19.39
CA SER A 26 -19.18 -12.00 -18.33
C SER A 26 -17.90 -12.80 -18.64
N CYS A 27 -16.83 -12.09 -18.99
CA CYS A 27 -15.48 -12.63 -18.98
C CYS A 27 -14.91 -12.18 -17.64
N ALA A 28 -14.50 -13.13 -16.79
CA ALA A 28 -14.03 -12.88 -15.43
C ALA A 28 -13.16 -11.62 -15.36
N ARG A 29 -13.69 -10.54 -14.75
CA ARG A 29 -13.02 -9.25 -14.72
C ARG A 29 -11.70 -9.40 -13.97
N LYS A 30 -10.62 -8.97 -14.61
CA LYS A 30 -9.30 -8.81 -13.99
C LYS A 30 -9.46 -7.98 -12.70
N PRO A 31 -8.84 -8.39 -11.57
CA PRO A 31 -9.00 -7.70 -10.29
C PRO A 31 -8.12 -6.43 -10.25
N GLU A 32 -8.28 -5.53 -11.22
CA GLU A 32 -7.48 -4.30 -11.36
C GLU A 32 -7.69 -3.32 -10.21
N LYS A 33 -8.93 -3.25 -9.70
CA LYS A 33 -9.29 -2.45 -8.54
C LYS A 33 -8.47 -2.87 -7.31
N GLU A 34 -8.57 -4.13 -6.94
CA GLU A 34 -7.86 -4.72 -5.81
C GLU A 34 -6.34 -4.67 -5.99
N LEU A 35 -5.85 -4.80 -7.23
CA LEU A 35 -4.42 -4.68 -7.52
C LEU A 35 -3.92 -3.26 -7.27
N GLN A 36 -4.69 -2.25 -7.67
CA GLN A 36 -4.36 -0.86 -7.41
C GLN A 36 -4.43 -0.54 -5.91
N ASP A 37 -5.46 -1.00 -5.21
CA ASP A 37 -5.58 -0.83 -3.74
C ASP A 37 -4.40 -1.48 -3.00
N ALA A 38 -3.99 -2.70 -3.40
CA ALA A 38 -2.82 -3.37 -2.83
C ALA A 38 -1.53 -2.58 -3.05
N ARG A 39 -1.31 -2.07 -4.27
CA ARG A 39 -0.13 -1.22 -4.57
C ARG A 39 -0.13 0.06 -3.76
N ASN A 40 -1.27 0.71 -3.61
CA ASN A 40 -1.40 1.91 -2.77
C ASN A 40 -1.09 1.58 -1.31
N ALA A 41 -1.64 0.50 -0.76
CA ALA A 41 -1.36 0.08 0.61
C ALA A 41 0.13 -0.21 0.83
N LEU A 42 0.81 -0.82 -0.15
CA LEU A 42 2.26 -1.01 -0.11
C LEU A 42 3.03 0.30 -0.16
N LYS A 43 2.60 1.25 -0.98
CA LYS A 43 3.20 2.59 -1.02
C LYS A 43 3.06 3.31 0.31
N GLU A 44 1.90 3.24 0.95
CA GLU A 44 1.70 3.85 2.27
C GLU A 44 2.66 3.29 3.33
N VAL A 45 2.91 1.99 3.37
CA VAL A 45 3.87 1.42 4.33
C VAL A 45 5.33 1.67 3.91
N GLU A 46 5.62 1.75 2.62
CA GLU A 46 6.93 2.16 2.09
C GLU A 46 7.29 3.59 2.54
N ASP A 47 6.35 4.52 2.43
CA ASP A 47 6.48 5.91 2.92
C ASP A 47 6.70 5.99 4.43
N LEU A 48 6.19 5.00 5.19
CA LEU A 48 6.46 4.86 6.62
C LEU A 48 7.83 4.22 6.93
N GLU A 49 8.65 3.96 5.91
CA GLU A 49 9.95 3.28 6.02
C GLU A 49 9.81 1.81 6.46
N ALA A 50 8.73 1.10 6.07
CA ALA A 50 8.59 -0.35 6.26
C ALA A 50 9.84 -1.16 5.85
N PRO A 51 10.50 -0.93 4.70
CA PRO A 51 11.71 -1.69 4.35
C PRO A 51 12.86 -1.53 5.35
N LYS A 52 12.86 -0.46 6.17
CA LYS A 52 13.90 -0.17 7.16
C LYS A 52 13.56 -0.76 8.53
N TYR A 53 12.30 -0.63 8.95
CA TYR A 53 11.87 -1.03 10.30
C TYR A 53 11.24 -2.42 10.36
N THR A 54 10.66 -2.90 9.25
CA THR A 54 9.98 -4.20 9.13
C THR A 54 10.33 -4.89 7.80
N PRO A 55 11.61 -5.25 7.55
CA PRO A 55 12.06 -5.78 6.27
C PRO A 55 11.45 -7.16 5.92
N ASP A 56 11.26 -8.05 6.88
CA ASP A 56 10.66 -9.37 6.66
C ASP A 56 9.22 -9.27 6.14
N GLU A 57 8.39 -8.48 6.84
CA GLU A 57 6.99 -8.24 6.45
C GLU A 57 6.92 -7.54 5.09
N TRP A 58 7.81 -6.57 4.84
CA TRP A 58 7.90 -5.88 3.54
C TRP A 58 8.22 -6.85 2.39
N ASN A 59 9.22 -7.73 2.56
CA ASN A 59 9.56 -8.73 1.54
C ASN A 59 8.42 -9.74 1.32
N SER A 60 7.76 -10.17 2.39
CA SER A 60 6.59 -11.06 2.31
C SER A 60 5.48 -10.44 1.45
N LEU A 61 5.15 -9.18 1.72
CA LEU A 61 4.15 -8.43 0.97
C LEU A 61 4.51 -8.27 -0.52
N GLN A 62 5.77 -7.95 -0.85
CA GLN A 62 6.23 -7.87 -2.24
C GLN A 62 6.17 -9.23 -2.94
N SER A 63 6.51 -10.32 -2.24
CA SER A 63 6.41 -11.68 -2.79
C SER A 63 4.95 -12.04 -3.09
N LYS A 64 4.02 -11.70 -2.20
CA LYS A 64 2.58 -11.89 -2.43
C LYS A 64 2.07 -11.08 -3.61
N LEU A 65 2.55 -9.85 -3.79
CA LEU A 65 2.17 -9.04 -4.95
C LEU A 65 2.57 -9.73 -6.26
N LYS A 66 3.80 -10.24 -6.34
CA LYS A 66 4.27 -11.01 -7.50
C LYS A 66 3.45 -12.29 -7.72
N ASP A 67 3.08 -12.99 -6.65
CA ASP A 67 2.21 -14.17 -6.76
C ASP A 67 0.84 -13.78 -7.32
N ALA A 68 0.23 -12.71 -6.80
CA ALA A 68 -1.04 -12.19 -7.33
C ALA A 68 -0.94 -11.78 -8.80
N GLU A 69 0.13 -11.10 -9.22
CA GLU A 69 0.39 -10.75 -10.63
C GLU A 69 0.48 -12.00 -11.50
N THR A 70 1.23 -13.02 -11.04
CA THR A 70 1.35 -14.31 -11.74
C THR A 70 -0.02 -14.97 -11.87
N LYS A 71 -0.84 -15.01 -10.81
CA LYS A 71 -2.19 -15.57 -10.84
C LYS A 71 -3.10 -14.81 -11.82
N ILE A 72 -2.93 -13.49 -11.95
CA ILE A 72 -3.65 -12.68 -12.93
C ILE A 72 -3.25 -13.07 -14.36
N GLU A 73 -1.95 -13.27 -14.61
CA GLU A 73 -1.44 -13.73 -15.91
C GLU A 73 -1.94 -15.14 -16.26
N GLU A 74 -2.02 -16.02 -15.26
CA GLU A 74 -2.62 -17.36 -15.37
C GLU A 74 -4.16 -17.34 -15.50
N LYS A 75 -4.79 -16.15 -15.51
CA LYS A 75 -6.26 -15.96 -15.52
C LYS A 75 -6.98 -16.52 -14.27
N LYS A 76 -6.23 -16.80 -13.20
CA LYS A 76 -6.72 -17.21 -11.87
C LYS A 76 -7.16 -15.99 -11.05
N TYR A 77 -8.10 -15.22 -11.57
CA TYR A 77 -8.50 -13.93 -10.99
C TYR A 77 -9.06 -14.02 -9.57
N LYS A 78 -9.73 -15.13 -9.23
CA LYS A 78 -10.28 -15.33 -7.90
C LYS A 78 -9.16 -15.48 -6.86
N GLU A 79 -8.18 -16.35 -7.14
CA GLU A 79 -7.00 -16.53 -6.30
C GLU A 79 -6.20 -15.23 -6.18
N ALA A 80 -5.95 -14.56 -7.32
CA ALA A 80 -5.28 -13.26 -7.32
C ALA A 80 -5.98 -12.24 -6.41
N LYS A 81 -7.31 -12.13 -6.52
CA LYS A 81 -8.10 -11.22 -5.68
C LYS A 81 -7.94 -11.52 -4.19
N GLU A 82 -7.95 -12.80 -3.80
CA GLU A 82 -7.76 -13.17 -2.39
C GLU A 82 -6.36 -12.76 -1.89
N ILE A 83 -5.33 -12.99 -2.70
CA ILE A 83 -3.96 -12.57 -2.36
C ILE A 83 -3.87 -11.04 -2.25
N LEU A 84 -4.47 -10.30 -3.18
CA LEU A 84 -4.50 -8.83 -3.15
C LEU A 84 -5.20 -8.29 -1.91
N LEU A 85 -6.33 -8.90 -1.51
CA LEU A 85 -7.02 -8.54 -0.26
C LEU A 85 -6.17 -8.84 0.98
N GLN A 86 -5.41 -9.94 0.98
CA GLN A 86 -4.47 -10.23 2.05
C GLN A 86 -3.39 -9.15 2.14
N ILE A 87 -2.79 -8.75 1.01
CA ILE A 87 -1.79 -7.68 0.97
C ILE A 87 -2.34 -6.39 1.56
N ILE A 88 -3.56 -5.99 1.19
CA ILE A 88 -4.21 -4.78 1.71
C ILE A 88 -4.41 -4.87 3.23
N SER A 89 -4.87 -6.02 3.73
CA SER A 89 -5.10 -6.26 5.15
C SER A 89 -3.80 -6.26 5.96
N GLU A 90 -2.79 -7.00 5.47
CA GLU A 90 -1.47 -7.10 6.09
C GLU A 90 -0.73 -5.77 6.09
N ALA A 91 -0.75 -5.03 4.97
CA ALA A 91 -0.17 -3.69 4.91
C ALA A 91 -0.83 -2.73 5.90
N GLN A 92 -2.16 -2.76 6.03
CA GLN A 92 -2.85 -1.95 7.05
C GLN A 92 -2.47 -2.35 8.49
N ALA A 93 -2.35 -3.66 8.76
CA ALA A 93 -1.89 -4.16 10.06
C ALA A 93 -0.40 -3.86 10.32
N LEU A 94 0.40 -3.63 9.27
CA LEU A 94 1.81 -3.30 9.37
C LEU A 94 2.05 -1.83 9.74
N LYS A 95 1.17 -0.90 9.33
CA LYS A 95 1.25 0.54 9.66
C LYS A 95 1.55 0.81 11.15
N PRO A 96 0.77 0.28 12.13
CA PRO A 96 1.06 0.49 13.55
C PRO A 96 2.39 -0.14 13.98
N LYS A 97 2.72 -1.34 13.49
CA LYS A 97 4.00 -2.03 13.81
C LYS A 97 5.21 -1.21 13.38
N ILE A 98 5.16 -0.58 12.20
CA ILE A 98 6.23 0.31 11.71
C ILE A 98 6.37 1.52 12.63
N GLY A 99 5.25 2.14 13.02
CA GLY A 99 5.25 3.25 13.96
C GLY A 99 5.86 2.89 15.32
N GLU A 100 5.55 1.70 15.84
CA GLU A 100 6.14 1.20 17.10
C GLU A 100 7.64 0.89 16.95
N ALA A 101 8.05 0.23 15.87
CA ALA A 101 9.45 -0.06 15.59
C ALA A 101 10.28 1.22 15.44
N LYS A 102 9.73 2.25 14.77
CA LYS A 102 10.35 3.56 14.65
C LYS A 102 10.50 4.26 16.00
N LYS A 103 9.47 4.23 16.85
CA LYS A 103 9.55 4.78 18.21
C LYS A 103 10.63 4.08 19.05
N LYS A 104 10.67 2.74 19.02
CA LYS A 104 11.70 1.97 19.74
C LYS A 104 13.10 2.31 19.25
N ALA A 105 13.30 2.37 17.93
CA ALA A 105 14.59 2.73 17.36
C ALA A 105 15.07 4.13 17.80
N VAL A 106 14.15 5.11 17.89
CA VAL A 106 14.48 6.47 18.37
C VAL A 106 14.79 6.48 19.88
N GLU A 107 14.05 5.72 20.69
CA GLU A 107 14.30 5.59 22.13
C GLU A 107 15.64 4.91 22.42
N GLU A 108 15.96 3.83 21.71
CA GLU A 108 17.25 3.16 21.81
C GLU A 108 18.40 4.06 21.37
N ALA A 109 18.23 4.81 20.27
CA ALA A 109 19.21 5.78 19.82
C ALA A 109 19.43 6.90 20.87
N ALA A 110 18.36 7.42 21.48
CA ALA A 110 18.46 8.43 22.54
C ALA A 110 19.20 7.90 23.78
N LYS A 111 18.95 6.65 24.16
CA LYS A 111 19.61 5.99 25.30
C LYS A 111 21.10 5.74 25.04
N GLN A 112 21.47 5.41 23.80
CA GLN A 112 22.86 5.24 23.38
C GLN A 112 23.63 6.57 23.38
N GLN A 113 22.98 7.68 23.04
CA GLN A 113 23.60 9.02 23.09
C GLN A 113 23.90 9.46 24.53
N GLN A 114 22.97 9.22 25.47
CA GLN A 114 23.21 9.55 26.89
C GLN A 114 24.31 8.69 27.55
N ALA A 115 24.49 7.43 27.11
CA ALA A 115 25.56 6.57 27.62
C ALA A 115 26.96 6.98 27.12
N GLN A 116 27.06 7.68 26.00
CA GLN A 116 28.33 8.18 25.47
C GLN A 116 28.77 9.51 26.12
N GLU A 117 27.84 10.39 26.50
CA GLU A 117 28.17 11.61 27.26
C GLU A 117 28.58 11.34 28.71
N GLY A 118 28.20 10.21 29.30
CA GLY A 118 28.65 9.80 30.64
C GLY A 118 30.08 9.24 30.73
N ALA A 119 30.73 8.98 29.58
CA ALA A 119 32.06 8.35 29.54
C ALA A 119 33.21 9.33 29.22
N THR A 120 32.90 10.60 28.91
CA THR A 120 33.90 11.66 28.72
C THR A 120 33.85 12.67 29.86
N ALA A 121 34.13 12.23 31.08
CA ALA A 121 34.71 13.13 32.09
C ALA A 121 36.22 13.21 31.81
N PRO A 122 36.81 14.41 31.68
CA PRO A 122 38.16 14.59 31.18
C PRO A 122 39.19 14.01 32.14
N ALA A 123 39.98 13.06 31.64
CA ALA A 123 41.29 12.76 32.18
C ALA A 123 42.18 14.01 32.03
N GLY A 124 42.27 14.83 33.09
CA GLY A 124 43.16 15.98 33.11
C GLY A 124 43.19 16.74 34.44
N ALA A 125 44.39 16.82 35.03
CA ALA A 125 44.82 17.54 36.26
C ALA A 125 44.51 16.79 37.58
N THR A 126 45.45 16.37 38.43
CA THR A 126 46.77 16.93 38.80
C THR A 126 47.70 15.85 39.40
N GLN A 127 49.00 16.04 39.15
CA GLN A 127 50.20 15.31 39.56
C GLN A 127 50.28 14.68 40.98
N PRO A 128 51.19 13.70 41.16
CA PRO A 128 51.63 13.22 42.47
C PRO A 128 52.57 14.24 43.12
N GLN A 129 52.29 14.65 44.36
CA GLN A 129 53.31 15.24 45.24
C GLN A 129 53.85 14.14 46.17
N PRO A 130 55.17 13.87 46.18
CA PRO A 130 55.77 12.97 47.16
C PRO A 130 55.84 13.66 48.54
N PRO A 131 55.85 12.89 49.64
CA PRO A 131 55.97 13.45 50.98
C PRO A 131 57.42 13.86 51.23
N ALA A 132 57.64 15.11 51.64
CA ALA A 132 58.92 15.55 52.15
C ALA A 132 58.71 16.20 53.54
N GLN A 133 58.97 15.34 54.54
CA GLN A 133 59.55 15.57 55.88
C GLN A 133 59.32 16.92 56.56
#